data_AF-A0A820DRI4-F1
#
_entry.id   AF-A0A820DRI4-F1
#
_cell.length_a   1.000
_cell.length_b   1.000
_cell.length_c   1.000
_cell.angle_alpha   90.00
_cell.angle_beta   90.00
_cell.angle_gamma   90.00
#
_symmetry.space_group_name_H-M   'P 1'
#
loop_
_entity.id
_entity.type
_entity.pdbx_description
1 polymer ?
#
loop_
_entity_poly.entity_id
_entity_poly.type
_entity_poly.pdbx_seq_one_letter_code
_entity_poly.pdbx_strand_id
1 'polypeptide(L)'
;MMPFVFIHSITAIENDNHQHKTILKKIIFDRNIITVFITHSFHVLFIELANRTYYLGVLREKFIESEHIQTRILSNYQCLSINELMNNTFLNYAFVHHAKYYPYLCQQQKQLKCFYDNRYRCICDVNRFSNCFTFNHTLSYDCQGENICENGDLCFQDNIKCPILSICACPECYYGTKCQFSTRGFVLSLDYILGYHIKPNVLFHRQPF
;
A
#
# COMPACT_ATOMS: atom_id res chain seq x y z
N MET A 1 -0.92 -2.45 -16.87
CA MET A 1 -0.34 -1.98 -15.59
C MET A 1 -1.04 -2.70 -14.43
N MET A 2 -0.35 -3.61 -13.73
CA MET A 2 -0.93 -4.28 -12.55
C MET A 2 -1.01 -3.30 -11.37
N PRO A 3 -2.19 -3.04 -10.78
CA PRO A 3 -2.27 -2.15 -9.63
C PRO A 3 -1.90 -2.95 -8.38
N PHE A 4 -0.64 -2.89 -7.99
CA PHE A 4 -0.22 -3.28 -6.65
C PHE A 4 -0.32 -2.07 -5.73
N VAL A 5 -0.64 -2.33 -4.46
CA VAL A 5 -0.58 -1.35 -3.38
C VAL A 5 0.26 -1.88 -2.25
N PHE A 6 0.99 -0.99 -1.60
CA PHE A 6 1.71 -1.30 -0.37
C PHE A 6 0.86 -0.86 0.81
N ILE A 7 0.72 -1.75 1.78
CA ILE A 7 -0.03 -1.50 3.01
C ILE A 7 0.98 -1.44 4.13
N HIS A 8 1.22 -0.24 4.66
CA HIS A 8 2.15 -0.03 5.76
C HIS A 8 1.39 0.01 7.07
N SER A 9 1.67 -0.94 7.94
CA SER A 9 1.15 -0.99 9.30
C SER A 9 2.21 -0.50 10.28
N ILE A 10 1.78 0.35 11.20
CA ILE A 10 2.66 1.00 12.19
C ILE A 10 2.11 0.74 13.57
N THR A 11 2.99 0.24 14.43
CA THR A 11 2.69 -0.09 15.81
C THR A 11 3.55 0.78 16.71
N ALA A 12 2.91 1.69 17.44
CA ALA A 12 3.56 2.39 18.53
C ALA A 12 3.80 1.40 19.68
N ILE A 13 5.02 1.38 20.20
CA ILE A 13 5.43 0.58 21.35
C ILE A 13 5.90 1.56 22.41
N GLU A 14 5.43 1.44 23.64
CA GLU A 14 5.90 2.27 24.74
C GLU A 14 7.41 2.08 24.93
N ASN A 15 8.16 3.18 24.95
CA ASN A 15 9.61 3.22 25.19
C ASN A 15 10.52 2.55 24.13
N ASP A 16 10.02 2.24 22.93
CA ASP A 16 10.84 1.75 21.81
C ASP A 16 10.47 2.49 20.49
N ASN A 17 11.29 2.34 19.46
CA ASN A 17 10.95 2.79 18.12
C ASN A 17 9.69 2.07 17.62
N HIS A 18 8.86 2.78 16.87
CA HIS A 18 7.69 2.17 16.25
C HIS A 18 8.10 1.00 15.33
N GLN A 19 7.31 -0.07 15.37
CA GLN A 19 7.46 -1.14 14.40
C GLN A 19 6.71 -0.78 13.12
N HIS A 20 7.37 -1.01 11.99
CA HIS A 20 6.83 -0.79 10.66
C HIS A 20 6.88 -2.11 9.89
N LYS A 21 5.70 -2.57 9.45
CA LYS A 21 5.57 -3.74 8.57
C LYS A 21 4.84 -3.34 7.31
N THR A 22 5.27 -3.86 6.17
CA THR A 22 4.67 -3.55 4.86
C THR A 22 4.19 -4.81 4.20
N ILE A 23 2.97 -4.79 3.68
CA ILE A 23 2.38 -5.90 2.94
C ILE A 23 2.11 -5.42 1.52
N LEU A 24 2.61 -6.16 0.53
CA LEU A 24 2.23 -5.95 -0.86
C LEU A 24 0.91 -6.65 -1.15
N LYS A 25 -0.05 -5.93 -1.72
CA LYS A 25 -1.33 -6.49 -2.13
C LYS A 25 -1.63 -6.16 -3.59
N LYS A 26 -1.93 -7.19 -4.38
CA LYS A 26 -2.53 -7.02 -5.70
C LYS A 26 -4.00 -6.62 -5.52
N ILE A 27 -4.41 -5.52 -6.13
CA ILE A 27 -5.81 -5.08 -6.14
C ILE A 27 -6.44 -5.35 -7.51
N ILE A 28 -7.76 -5.48 -7.52
CA ILE A 28 -8.51 -5.64 -8.76
C ILE A 28 -8.68 -4.25 -9.37
N PHE A 29 -8.46 -4.14 -10.69
CA PHE A 29 -8.68 -2.91 -11.46
C PHE A 29 -10.14 -2.42 -11.26
N ASP A 30 -10.35 -1.11 -11.23
CA ASP A 30 -11.65 -0.44 -11.03
C ASP A 30 -12.32 -0.56 -9.65
N ARG A 31 -11.64 -1.09 -8.62
CA ARG A 31 -12.14 -1.04 -7.23
C ARG A 31 -11.31 -0.10 -6.36
N ASN A 32 -11.94 0.94 -5.83
CA ASN A 32 -11.36 1.82 -4.80
C ASN A 32 -11.38 1.19 -3.40
N ILE A 33 -11.64 -0.12 -3.29
CA ILE A 33 -11.78 -0.83 -2.01
C ILE A 33 -10.61 -1.81 -1.90
N ILE A 34 -9.87 -1.70 -0.80
CA ILE A 34 -8.78 -2.59 -0.45
C ILE A 34 -9.25 -3.46 0.70
N THR A 35 -9.16 -4.77 0.50
CA THR A 35 -9.43 -5.76 1.55
C THR A 35 -8.15 -6.53 1.85
N VAL A 36 -7.73 -6.51 3.12
CA VAL A 36 -6.52 -7.20 3.60
C VAL A 36 -6.80 -7.85 4.94
N PHE A 37 -6.25 -9.04 5.15
CA PHE A 37 -6.22 -9.68 6.46
C PHE A 37 -4.87 -9.36 7.10
N ILE A 38 -4.88 -8.79 8.30
CA ILE A 38 -3.66 -8.47 9.06
C ILE A 38 -3.62 -9.39 10.28
N THR A 39 -2.48 -10.04 10.48
CA THR A 39 -2.26 -11.05 11.54
C THR A 39 -1.50 -10.51 12.74
N HIS A 40 -1.34 -9.19 12.83
CA HIS A 40 -0.65 -8.51 13.92
C HIS A 40 -1.36 -7.21 14.28
N SER A 41 -1.13 -6.76 15.51
CA SER A 41 -1.68 -5.51 15.99
C SER A 41 -0.95 -4.29 15.43
N PHE A 42 -1.71 -3.24 15.15
CA PHE A 42 -1.21 -1.96 14.64
C PHE A 42 -2.16 -0.83 15.05
N HIS A 43 -1.62 0.40 15.07
CA HIS A 43 -2.36 1.62 15.39
C HIS A 43 -2.70 2.43 14.14
N VAL A 44 -1.77 2.43 13.17
CA VAL A 44 -1.91 3.19 11.93
C VAL A 44 -1.69 2.30 10.73
N LEU A 45 -2.52 2.47 9.72
CA LEU A 45 -2.38 1.83 8.41
C LEU A 45 -2.35 2.89 7.31
N PHE A 46 -1.28 2.91 6.54
CA PHE A 46 -1.15 3.68 5.32
C PHE A 46 -1.21 2.79 4.09
N ILE A 47 -1.71 3.36 3.00
CA ILE A 47 -1.78 2.74 1.69
C ILE A 47 -0.90 3.57 0.76
N GLU A 48 0.10 2.94 0.14
CA GLU A 48 0.94 3.53 -0.90
C GLU A 48 0.56 2.91 -2.24
N LEU A 49 0.29 3.77 -3.22
CA LEU A 49 0.11 3.38 -4.61
C LEU A 49 1.46 3.39 -5.34
N ALA A 50 1.54 2.69 -6.48
CA ALA A 50 2.77 2.58 -7.27
C ALA A 50 3.40 3.93 -7.69
N ASN A 51 2.59 4.99 -7.81
CA ASN A 51 3.04 6.35 -8.10
C ASN A 51 3.51 7.13 -6.87
N ARG A 52 3.76 6.47 -5.73
CA ARG A 52 4.11 7.07 -4.44
C ARG A 52 3.07 8.05 -3.88
N THR A 53 1.80 7.89 -4.27
CA THR A 53 0.71 8.57 -3.56
C THR A 53 0.31 7.77 -2.32
N TYR A 54 0.04 8.49 -1.24
CA TYR A 54 -0.19 7.91 0.08
C TYR A 54 -1.58 8.24 0.59
N TYR A 55 -2.23 7.28 1.25
CA TYR A 55 -3.53 7.46 1.88
C TYR A 55 -3.49 6.92 3.31
N LEU A 56 -4.15 7.63 4.22
CA LEU A 56 -4.43 7.14 5.57
C LEU A 56 -5.63 6.20 5.51
N GLY A 57 -5.42 4.90 5.75
CA GLY A 57 -6.46 3.89 5.68
C GLY A 57 -7.17 3.65 7.01
N VAL A 58 -6.41 3.47 8.09
CA VAL A 58 -6.92 3.19 9.44
C VAL A 58 -6.09 3.95 10.47
N LEU A 59 -6.77 4.53 11.46
CA LEU A 59 -6.16 5.14 12.63
C LEU A 59 -6.97 4.72 13.86
N ARG A 60 -6.32 4.13 14.85
CA ARG A 60 -6.96 3.68 16.10
C ARG A 60 -5.98 3.54 17.24
N GLU A 61 -6.54 3.54 18.45
CA GLU A 61 -5.81 3.32 19.71
C GLU A 61 -5.93 1.88 20.21
N LYS A 62 -6.96 1.15 19.78
CA LYS A 62 -7.22 -0.21 20.27
C LYS A 62 -6.31 -1.23 19.59
N PHE A 63 -5.69 -2.08 20.40
CA PHE A 63 -5.00 -3.27 19.94
C PHE A 63 -6.00 -4.35 19.53
N ILE A 64 -5.92 -4.78 18.28
CA ILE A 64 -6.64 -5.92 17.73
C ILE A 64 -5.59 -6.88 17.18
N GLU A 65 -5.57 -8.12 17.66
CA GLU A 65 -4.51 -9.08 17.32
C GLU A 65 -4.52 -9.47 15.83
N SER A 66 -5.70 -9.70 15.27
CA SER A 66 -5.88 -9.98 13.85
C SER A 66 -7.26 -9.55 13.37
N GLU A 67 -7.36 -9.10 12.12
CA GLU A 67 -8.64 -8.66 11.55
C GLU A 67 -8.63 -8.61 10.02
N HIS A 68 -9.84 -8.67 9.46
CA HIS A 68 -10.10 -8.30 8.08
C HIS A 68 -10.39 -6.81 7.99
N ILE A 69 -9.51 -6.08 7.31
CA ILE A 69 -9.66 -4.66 7.06
C ILE A 69 -10.26 -4.49 5.68
N GLN A 70 -11.29 -3.66 5.60
CA GLN A 70 -11.83 -3.16 4.35
C GLN A 70 -11.77 -1.63 4.39
N THR A 71 -10.94 -1.04 3.54
CA THR A 71 -10.73 0.41 3.49
C THR A 71 -10.94 0.93 2.07
N ARG A 72 -11.44 2.16 1.95
CA ARG A 72 -11.73 2.80 0.67
C ARG A 72 -10.72 3.91 0.40
N ILE A 73 -10.13 3.92 -0.78
CA ILE A 73 -9.26 4.99 -1.23
C ILE A 73 -10.14 6.20 -1.54
N LEU A 74 -10.01 7.23 -0.71
CA LEU A 74 -10.76 8.47 -0.82
C LEU A 74 -9.78 9.66 -0.79
N SER A 75 -10.03 10.67 -1.62
CA SER A 75 -9.16 11.84 -1.79
C SER A 75 -8.98 12.64 -0.50
N ASN A 76 -9.98 12.71 0.37
CA ASN A 76 -9.90 13.39 1.66
C ASN A 76 -8.99 12.68 2.70
N TYR A 77 -8.58 11.45 2.43
CA TYR A 77 -7.61 10.71 3.24
C TYR A 77 -6.21 10.66 2.59
N GLN A 78 -6.03 11.32 1.45
CA GLN A 78 -4.73 11.43 0.81
C GLN A 78 -3.77 12.22 1.71
N CYS A 79 -2.58 11.69 1.93
CA CYS A 79 -1.50 12.40 2.61
C CYS A 79 -0.74 13.23 1.58
N LEU A 80 -0.61 14.53 1.86
CA LEU A 80 0.04 15.48 0.96
C LEU A 80 1.54 15.59 1.28
N SER A 81 2.34 15.89 0.26
CA SER A 81 3.76 16.22 0.47
C SER A 81 3.89 17.56 1.20
N ILE A 82 4.88 17.70 2.07
CA ILE A 82 5.21 19.00 2.70
C ILE A 82 5.45 20.10 1.66
N ASN A 83 5.98 19.73 0.49
CA ASN A 83 6.23 20.64 -0.63
C ASN A 83 4.94 21.19 -1.25
N GLU A 84 3.84 20.42 -1.17
CA GLU A 84 2.52 20.86 -1.63
C GLU A 84 1.83 21.74 -0.58
N LEU A 85 2.21 21.59 0.68
CA LEU A 85 1.58 22.28 1.82
C LEU A 85 2.24 23.62 2.17
N MET A 86 3.51 23.82 1.81
CA MET A 86 4.30 24.98 2.20
C MET A 86 4.87 25.73 0.99
N ASN A 87 5.07 27.04 1.14
CA ASN A 87 5.73 27.87 0.14
C ASN A 87 7.22 27.53 -0.02
N ASN A 88 7.78 27.78 -1.20
CA ASN A 88 9.18 27.49 -1.53
C ASN A 88 10.21 28.11 -0.58
N THR A 89 9.92 29.29 0.00
CA THR A 89 10.80 29.92 1.01
C THR A 89 10.98 29.05 2.24
N PHE A 90 9.97 28.26 2.60
CA PHE A 90 10.00 27.38 3.75
C PHE A 90 10.89 26.17 3.52
N LEU A 91 10.88 25.62 2.30
CA LEU A 91 11.66 24.45 1.91
C LEU A 91 13.18 24.69 1.92
N ASN A 92 13.60 25.95 1.95
CA ASN A 92 14.99 26.35 2.02
C ASN A 92 15.56 26.33 3.45
N TYR A 93 14.72 26.19 4.48
CA TYR A 93 15.20 26.09 5.86
C TYR A 93 15.82 24.71 6.13
N ALA A 94 16.70 24.65 7.13
CA ALA A 94 17.20 23.37 7.60
C ALA A 94 16.04 22.53 8.18
N PHE A 95 16.10 21.22 7.96
CA PHE A 95 15.04 20.27 8.30
C PHE A 95 14.46 20.39 9.73
N VAL A 96 15.31 20.67 10.73
CA VAL A 96 14.87 20.85 12.13
C VAL A 96 13.86 21.99 12.26
N HIS A 97 13.96 23.02 11.42
CA HIS A 97 13.00 24.10 11.38
C HIS A 97 11.67 23.65 10.80
N HIS A 98 11.64 22.76 9.79
CA HIS A 98 10.38 22.26 9.22
C HIS A 98 9.51 21.58 10.29
N ALA A 99 10.12 20.72 11.11
CA ALA A 99 9.42 20.00 12.17
C ALA A 99 8.70 20.93 13.16
N LYS A 100 9.21 22.16 13.39
CA LYS A 100 8.56 23.16 14.26
C LYS A 100 7.22 23.64 13.71
N TYR A 101 6.99 23.57 12.40
CA TYR A 101 5.77 24.04 11.74
C TYR A 101 4.74 22.93 11.51
N TYR A 102 5.06 21.68 11.83
CA TYR A 102 4.14 20.55 11.66
C TYR A 102 2.85 20.70 12.46
N PRO A 103 2.88 21.14 13.74
CA PRO A 103 1.67 21.44 14.48
C PRO A 103 0.86 22.57 13.82
N TYR A 104 1.53 23.59 13.28
CA TYR A 104 0.88 24.72 12.60
C TYR A 104 0.11 24.26 11.36
N LEU A 105 0.67 23.35 10.56
CA LEU A 105 -0.03 22.78 9.39
C LEU A 105 -1.34 22.08 9.78
N CYS A 106 -1.30 21.25 10.81
CA CYS A 106 -2.50 20.60 11.33
C CYS A 106 -3.50 21.62 11.88
N GLN A 107 -3.05 22.70 12.51
CA GLN A 107 -3.95 23.72 13.06
C GLN A 107 -4.64 24.55 11.97
N GLN A 108 -3.92 24.95 10.91
CA GLN A 108 -4.44 25.80 9.84
C GLN A 108 -5.33 25.03 8.85
N GLN A 109 -4.88 23.85 8.42
CA GLN A 109 -5.59 23.07 7.42
C GLN A 109 -6.46 22.01 8.10
N LYS A 110 -7.68 22.38 8.53
CA LYS A 110 -8.56 21.49 9.30
C LYS A 110 -8.91 20.18 8.58
N GLN A 111 -8.98 20.18 7.25
CA GLN A 111 -9.21 18.96 6.47
C GLN A 111 -7.98 18.03 6.38
N LEU A 112 -6.78 18.51 6.68
CA LEU A 112 -5.56 17.71 6.60
C LEU A 112 -5.59 16.61 7.65
N LYS A 113 -5.51 15.35 7.21
CA LYS A 113 -5.46 14.17 8.07
C LYS A 113 -4.04 13.65 8.26
N CYS A 114 -3.23 13.73 7.22
CA CYS A 114 -1.86 13.27 7.22
C CYS A 114 -1.04 14.02 6.17
N PHE A 115 0.27 14.01 6.34
CA PHE A 115 1.24 14.55 5.38
C PHE A 115 2.58 13.85 5.56
N TYR A 116 3.50 14.08 4.63
CA TYR A 116 4.82 13.48 4.69
C TYR A 116 5.90 14.41 4.15
N ASP A 117 7.12 14.23 4.64
CA ASP A 117 8.34 14.81 4.09
C ASP A 117 9.30 13.68 3.67
N ASN A 118 10.58 13.98 3.47
CA ASN A 118 11.58 13.00 3.03
C ASN A 118 11.96 11.95 4.10
N ARG A 119 11.64 12.18 5.37
CA ARG A 119 12.04 11.41 6.56
C ARG A 119 10.88 11.06 7.48
N TYR A 120 9.86 11.90 7.58
CA TYR A 120 8.72 11.68 8.47
C TYR A 120 7.42 11.53 7.70
N ARG A 121 6.56 10.68 8.25
CA ARG A 121 5.12 10.76 8.02
C ARG A 121 4.45 11.26 9.28
N CYS A 122 3.44 12.08 9.09
CA CYS A 122 2.73 12.76 10.16
C CYS A 122 1.23 12.56 10.04
N ILE A 123 0.58 12.48 11.19
CA ILE A 123 -0.88 12.40 11.34
C ILE A 123 -1.33 13.61 12.14
N CYS A 124 -2.37 14.29 11.66
CA CYS A 124 -3.04 15.32 12.43
C CYS A 124 -4.12 14.67 13.30
N ASP A 125 -3.92 14.66 14.61
CA ASP A 125 -4.88 14.06 15.53
C ASP A 125 -6.15 14.91 15.71
N VAL A 126 -7.02 14.45 16.60
CA VAL A 126 -8.28 15.14 16.95
C VAL A 126 -8.04 16.53 17.57
N ASN A 127 -6.95 16.67 18.33
CA ASN A 127 -6.53 17.92 18.97
C ASN A 127 -5.73 18.82 18.01
N ARG A 128 -5.53 18.38 16.76
CA ARG A 128 -4.74 19.03 15.72
C ARG A 128 -3.26 19.16 16.06
N PHE A 129 -2.74 18.26 16.90
CA PHE A 129 -1.30 18.04 17.01
C PHE A 129 -0.82 17.12 15.89
N SER A 130 0.42 17.35 15.45
CA SER A 130 1.09 16.51 14.47
C SER A 130 1.85 15.40 15.18
N ASN A 131 1.41 14.15 15.01
CA ASN A 131 2.11 12.97 15.48
C ASN A 131 2.94 12.40 14.33
N CYS A 132 4.26 12.52 14.43
CA CYS A 132 5.19 12.18 13.35
C CYS A 132 6.13 11.06 13.75
N PHE A 133 6.42 10.16 12.82
CA PHE A 133 7.30 9.03 13.01
C PHE A 133 8.20 8.87 11.79
N THR A 134 9.42 8.36 12.00
CA THR A 134 10.36 8.16 10.89
C THR A 134 9.81 7.13 9.92
N PHE A 135 9.94 7.43 8.63
CA PHE A 135 9.52 6.56 7.56
C PHE A 135 10.59 6.52 6.49
N ASN A 136 11.03 5.31 6.12
CA ASN A 136 11.99 5.14 5.06
C ASN A 136 11.27 5.03 3.71
N HIS A 137 11.24 6.14 2.96
CA HIS A 137 10.61 6.22 1.63
C HIS A 137 11.43 5.51 0.52
N THR A 138 12.66 5.10 0.82
CA THR A 138 13.57 4.45 -0.12
C THR A 138 13.77 2.97 0.22
N LEU A 139 12.86 2.37 0.99
CA LEU A 139 12.85 0.94 1.22
C LEU A 139 12.74 0.20 -0.11
N SER A 140 13.86 -0.37 -0.53
CA SER A 140 13.92 -1.34 -1.62
C SER A 140 13.78 -2.72 -1.00
N TYR A 141 12.85 -3.50 -1.54
CA TYR A 141 12.74 -4.91 -1.23
C TYR A 141 13.41 -5.61 -2.41
N ASP A 142 14.50 -6.31 -2.15
CA ASP A 142 15.27 -7.09 -3.12
C ASP A 142 15.36 -8.57 -2.69
N CYS A 143 14.52 -8.96 -1.73
CA CYS A 143 14.52 -10.29 -1.12
C CYS A 143 15.92 -10.74 -0.65
N GLN A 144 16.66 -9.83 -0.02
CA GLN A 144 18.00 -10.08 0.52
C GLN A 144 19.02 -10.48 -0.56
N GLY A 145 18.79 -10.08 -1.81
CA GLY A 145 19.62 -10.43 -2.96
C GLY A 145 19.30 -11.79 -3.58
N GLU A 146 18.43 -12.60 -2.96
CA GLU A 146 17.93 -13.85 -3.53
C GLU A 146 16.61 -13.59 -4.27
N ASN A 147 16.70 -12.96 -5.45
CA ASN A 147 15.53 -12.70 -6.25
C ASN A 147 14.95 -14.02 -6.81
N ILE A 148 13.92 -14.53 -6.14
CA ILE A 148 13.18 -15.73 -6.54
C ILE A 148 12.25 -15.51 -7.75
N CYS A 149 12.10 -14.25 -8.19
CA CYS A 149 11.22 -13.87 -9.27
C CYS A 149 11.93 -14.04 -10.62
N GLU A 150 11.24 -14.66 -11.57
CA GLU A 150 11.74 -14.89 -12.92
C GLU A 150 11.42 -13.69 -13.83
N ASN A 151 12.01 -13.67 -15.03
CA ASN A 151 11.73 -12.68 -16.07
C ASN A 151 12.04 -11.21 -15.70
N GLY A 152 13.05 -10.99 -14.83
CA GLY A 152 13.61 -9.66 -14.55
C GLY A 152 12.77 -8.82 -13.60
N ASP A 153 12.04 -9.47 -12.70
CA ASP A 153 10.99 -8.84 -11.91
C ASP A 153 11.43 -8.38 -10.51
N LEU A 154 10.61 -7.54 -9.88
CA LEU A 154 10.83 -7.01 -8.54
C LEU A 154 10.26 -7.95 -7.46
N CYS A 155 11.14 -8.40 -6.57
CA CYS A 155 10.79 -9.23 -5.43
C CYS A 155 10.51 -8.39 -4.19
N PHE A 156 9.33 -8.57 -3.60
CA PHE A 156 8.92 -7.87 -2.39
C PHE A 156 8.87 -8.83 -1.21
N GLN A 157 9.26 -8.35 -0.03
CA GLN A 157 9.20 -9.11 1.21
C GLN A 157 8.48 -8.32 2.31
N ASP A 158 7.83 -9.03 3.23
CA ASP A 158 7.02 -8.44 4.30
C ASP A 158 7.86 -7.83 5.44
N ASN A 159 9.07 -8.35 5.67
CA ASN A 159 10.01 -7.87 6.68
C ASN A 159 11.45 -7.92 6.15
N ILE A 160 12.25 -6.89 6.47
CA ILE A 160 13.65 -6.79 6.01
C ILE A 160 14.55 -7.78 6.76
N LYS A 161 14.34 -7.92 8.08
CA LYS A 161 15.20 -8.71 8.98
C LYS A 161 14.87 -10.19 8.96
N CYS A 162 13.59 -10.55 8.91
CA CYS A 162 13.13 -11.93 8.92
C CYS A 162 11.87 -12.06 8.05
N PRO A 163 12.04 -12.16 6.71
CA PRO A 163 10.92 -12.26 5.79
C PRO A 163 10.22 -13.62 5.95
N ILE A 164 8.89 -13.61 6.03
CA ILE A 164 8.06 -14.82 6.06
C ILE A 164 7.32 -14.97 4.73
N LEU A 165 7.09 -13.86 4.03
CA LEU A 165 6.36 -13.82 2.77
C LEU A 165 7.15 -13.04 1.73
N SER A 166 7.29 -13.65 0.55
CA SER A 166 7.86 -13.02 -0.65
C SER A 166 6.86 -13.02 -1.79
N ILE A 167 6.69 -11.90 -2.47
CA ILE A 167 5.77 -11.72 -3.61
C ILE A 167 6.52 -11.11 -4.79
N CYS A 168 6.28 -11.64 -5.98
CA CYS A 168 6.79 -11.09 -7.23
C CYS A 168 5.77 -10.14 -7.89
N ALA A 169 6.23 -8.97 -8.33
CA ALA A 169 5.38 -7.94 -8.94
C ALA A 169 5.41 -7.98 -10.48
N CYS A 170 4.84 -9.03 -11.07
CA CYS A 170 5.06 -9.38 -12.47
C CYS A 170 4.93 -8.23 -13.48
N PRO A 171 5.85 -8.16 -14.46
CA PRO A 171 5.75 -7.23 -15.57
C PRO A 171 4.54 -7.57 -16.46
N GLU A 172 4.19 -6.64 -17.35
CA GLU A 172 3.09 -6.85 -18.29
C GLU A 172 3.28 -8.14 -19.10
N CYS A 173 2.19 -8.87 -19.29
CA CYS A 173 2.15 -10.17 -19.94
C CYS A 173 2.80 -11.33 -19.16
N TYR A 174 3.22 -11.15 -17.90
CA TYR A 174 3.71 -12.25 -17.06
C TYR A 174 2.81 -12.51 -15.85
N TYR A 175 2.75 -13.76 -15.39
CA TYR A 175 1.91 -14.17 -14.27
C TYR A 175 2.44 -15.45 -13.60
N GLY A 176 1.79 -15.85 -12.51
CA GLY A 176 2.25 -16.92 -11.63
C GLY A 176 2.90 -16.37 -10.36
N THR A 177 3.17 -17.23 -9.39
CA THR A 177 3.75 -16.84 -8.09
C THR A 177 5.18 -16.32 -8.20
N LYS A 178 5.91 -16.71 -9.24
CA LYS A 178 7.27 -16.27 -9.55
C LYS A 178 7.36 -15.52 -10.87
N CYS A 179 6.22 -15.14 -11.46
CA CYS A 179 6.14 -14.55 -12.79
C CYS A 179 6.71 -15.46 -13.90
N GLN A 180 6.65 -16.78 -13.68
CA GLN A 180 7.23 -17.80 -14.54
C GLN A 180 6.44 -18.02 -15.84
N PHE A 181 5.17 -17.59 -15.90
CA PHE A 181 4.32 -17.77 -17.06
C PHE A 181 4.18 -16.48 -17.85
N SER A 182 4.05 -16.61 -19.17
CA SER A 182 3.88 -15.50 -20.10
C SER A 182 2.58 -15.65 -20.88
N THR A 183 1.89 -14.55 -21.11
CA THR A 183 0.74 -14.48 -22.04
C THR A 183 1.20 -14.33 -23.50
N ARG A 184 2.50 -14.11 -23.75
CA ARG A 184 3.07 -14.15 -25.10
C ARG A 184 3.11 -15.60 -25.55
N GLY A 185 2.20 -15.97 -26.46
CA GLY A 185 2.10 -17.33 -27.00
C GLY A 185 0.97 -18.18 -26.39
N PHE A 186 0.07 -17.59 -25.60
CA PHE A 186 -1.10 -18.33 -25.13
C PHE A 186 -2.15 -18.46 -26.23
N VAL A 187 -2.46 -19.69 -26.63
CA VAL A 187 -3.62 -20.01 -27.47
C VAL A 187 -4.75 -20.37 -26.53
N LEU A 188 -5.70 -19.45 -26.35
CA LEU A 188 -6.95 -19.76 -25.66
C LEU A 188 -7.89 -20.37 -26.69
N SER A 189 -8.28 -21.61 -26.47
CA SER A 189 -9.34 -22.23 -27.25
C SER A 189 -10.69 -21.59 -26.84
N LEU A 190 -11.59 -21.41 -27.80
CA LEU A 190 -12.88 -20.75 -27.57
C LEU A 190 -13.70 -21.51 -26.51
N ASP A 191 -13.58 -22.83 -26.50
CA ASP A 191 -14.10 -23.77 -25.51
C ASP A 191 -13.57 -23.53 -24.10
N TYR A 192 -12.32 -23.06 -23.91
CA TYR A 192 -11.81 -22.70 -22.58
C TYR A 192 -12.46 -21.42 -22.03
N ILE A 193 -12.74 -20.46 -22.91
CA ILE A 193 -13.42 -19.19 -22.56
C ILE A 193 -14.91 -19.45 -22.30
N LEU A 194 -15.57 -20.21 -23.18
CA LEU A 194 -17.00 -20.50 -23.10
C LEU A 194 -17.33 -21.59 -22.09
N GLY A 195 -16.39 -22.47 -21.74
CA GLY A 195 -16.61 -23.63 -20.87
C GLY A 195 -17.11 -23.26 -19.47
N TYR A 196 -16.71 -22.10 -18.94
CA TYR A 196 -17.23 -21.58 -17.66
C TYR A 196 -18.66 -21.01 -17.76
N HIS A 197 -19.10 -20.63 -18.96
CA HIS A 197 -20.42 -20.07 -19.23
C HIS A 197 -21.43 -21.13 -19.69
N ILE A 198 -20.96 -22.26 -20.23
CA ILE A 198 -21.80 -23.37 -20.69
C ILE A 198 -22.13 -24.29 -19.50
N LYS A 199 -23.40 -24.33 -19.11
CA LYS A 199 -23.87 -25.28 -18.10
C LYS A 199 -24.00 -26.68 -18.73
N PRO A 200 -23.32 -27.72 -18.20
CA PRO A 200 -23.26 -29.05 -18.83
C PRO A 200 -24.63 -29.75 -18.93
N ASN A 201 -25.57 -29.37 -18.07
CA ASN A 201 -26.91 -29.98 -18.00
C ASN A 201 -28.00 -29.09 -18.63
N VAL A 202 -27.62 -28.12 -19.46
CA VAL A 202 -28.56 -27.24 -20.15
C VAL A 202 -28.37 -27.39 -21.66
N LEU A 203 -29.48 -27.62 -22.37
CA LEU A 203 -29.47 -27.69 -23.82
C LEU A 203 -28.96 -26.38 -24.42
N PHE A 204 -28.14 -26.47 -25.47
CA PHE A 204 -27.40 -25.35 -26.04
C PHE A 204 -28.25 -24.09 -26.32
N HIS A 205 -29.44 -24.26 -26.89
CA HIS A 205 -30.40 -23.17 -27.19
C HIS A 205 -30.99 -22.45 -25.95
N ARG A 206 -30.71 -22.95 -24.73
CA ARG A 206 -31.19 -22.42 -23.44
C ARG A 206 -30.02 -22.01 -22.55
N GLN A 207 -28.80 -22.00 -23.08
CA GLN A 207 -27.66 -21.46 -22.36
C GLN A 207 -27.88 -19.96 -22.12
N PRO A 208 -27.49 -19.44 -20.95
CA PRO A 208 -27.55 -18.02 -20.68
C PRO A 208 -26.44 -17.33 -21.47
N PHE A 209 -26.78 -16.81 -22.64
CA PHE A 209 -25.94 -15.86 -23.37
C PHE A 209 -26.34 -14.43 -23.00
#